data_AF-A0A812QCJ0-F1
#
_entry.id   AF-A0A812QCJ0-F1
#
_cell.length_a   1.000
_cell.length_b   1.000
_cell.length_c   1.000
_cell.angle_alpha   90.00
_cell.angle_beta   90.00
_cell.angle_gamma   90.00
#
_symmetry.space_group_name_H-M   'P 1'
#
loop_
_entity.id
_entity.type
_entity.pdbx_description
1 polymer ?
#
loop_
_entity_poly.entity_id
_entity_poly.type
_entity_poly.pdbx_seq_one_letter_code
_entity_poly.pdbx_strand_id
1 'polypeptide(L)'
;MLGSFANASGMTKCQPCGSSEQWTTSQLLTIHGEQRWIEVQAASNESLCHCAPGWFLDDGVCRLCSEGAVCAGSNDVELLPGFYSSSEDPGSVFKCHGDASRCPGGRPGTCAFGRDPSSVTCGACLSGLRPSGATCSACSGGDYAIFVLVGFLVLGGTGMYHMSVLKQNQSIVNKQSGLLNANLYLTQLVVCLQLVIVIQKIDITWDEPFVMLMQALSFLSLDSVFQSVN
;
A
#
# COMPACT_ATOMS: atom_id res chain seq x y z
N MET A 1 -5.11 10.38 45.29
CA MET A 1 -5.90 9.25 44.75
C MET A 1 -5.39 8.96 43.34
N LEU A 2 -5.63 7.77 42.79
CA LEU A 2 -5.33 7.53 41.37
C LEU A 2 -6.18 8.43 40.48
N GLY A 3 -5.64 8.85 39.34
CA GLY A 3 -6.35 9.74 38.40
C GLY A 3 -6.54 11.16 38.91
N SER A 4 -5.75 11.59 39.90
CA SER A 4 -5.80 12.96 40.44
C SER A 4 -4.40 13.47 40.81
N PHE A 5 -4.16 14.76 40.58
CA PHE A 5 -2.88 15.43 40.80
C PHE A 5 -3.03 16.72 41.62
N ALA A 6 -1.92 17.23 42.15
CA ALA A 6 -1.86 18.51 42.86
C ALA A 6 -0.65 19.33 42.36
N ASN A 7 -0.90 20.37 41.58
CA ASN A 7 0.15 21.23 40.98
C ASN A 7 0.90 22.09 42.01
N ALA A 8 0.41 22.19 43.25
CA ALA A 8 1.05 22.96 44.31
C ALA A 8 0.99 22.23 45.65
N SER A 9 2.04 22.39 46.45
CA SER A 9 2.07 21.90 47.82
C SER A 9 1.02 22.63 48.68
N GLY A 10 0.37 21.91 49.58
CA GLY A 10 -0.64 22.48 50.48
C GLY A 10 -2.06 22.58 49.90
N MET A 11 -2.28 22.11 48.67
CA MET A 11 -3.63 21.93 48.15
C MET A 11 -4.42 20.95 49.03
N THR A 12 -5.63 21.35 49.42
CA THR A 12 -6.52 20.52 50.25
C THR A 12 -7.37 19.56 49.43
N LYS A 13 -7.37 19.72 48.10
CA LYS A 13 -8.07 18.85 47.14
C LYS A 13 -7.19 18.66 45.89
N CYS A 14 -7.14 17.43 45.40
CA CYS A 14 -6.49 17.11 44.12
C CYS A 14 -7.42 17.47 42.95
N GLN A 15 -6.83 17.87 41.82
CA GLN A 15 -7.51 18.05 40.54
C GLN A 15 -7.59 16.70 39.81
N PRO A 16 -8.74 16.34 39.20
CA PRO A 16 -8.86 15.11 38.42
C PRO A 16 -8.10 15.24 37.09
N CYS A 17 -7.53 14.13 36.61
CA CYS A 17 -6.84 14.06 35.31
C CYS A 17 -7.80 14.18 34.11
N GLY A 18 -9.07 13.80 34.29
CA GLY A 18 -10.08 13.86 33.26
C GLY A 18 -11.48 13.67 33.84
N SER A 19 -12.48 13.64 32.97
CA SER A 19 -13.89 13.54 33.36
C SER A 19 -14.40 12.10 33.56
N SER A 20 -13.58 11.09 33.26
CA SER A 20 -13.97 9.67 33.26
C SER A 20 -12.95 8.81 33.99
N GLU A 21 -13.36 7.59 34.35
CA GLU A 21 -12.52 6.56 34.99
C GLU A 21 -11.42 5.99 34.07
N GLN A 22 -11.36 6.45 32.82
CA GLN A 22 -10.38 6.04 31.82
C GLN A 22 -9.01 6.68 32.05
N TRP A 23 -8.96 7.70 32.91
CA TRP A 23 -7.75 8.43 33.27
C TRP A 23 -7.16 7.89 34.57
N THR A 24 -5.86 7.69 34.60
CA THR A 24 -5.09 7.35 35.79
C THR A 24 -3.92 8.31 35.95
N THR A 25 -3.22 8.20 37.08
CA THR A 25 -1.94 8.85 37.29
C THR A 25 -0.87 7.79 37.23
N SER A 26 0.05 7.88 36.26
CA SER A 26 1.09 6.88 36.06
C SER A 26 2.44 7.51 35.75
N GLN A 27 3.50 6.75 35.98
CA GLN A 27 4.86 7.15 35.61
C GLN A 27 5.59 5.95 35.00
N LEU A 28 6.46 6.22 34.03
CA LEU A 28 7.28 5.19 33.41
C LEU A 28 8.44 4.84 34.34
N LEU A 29 8.52 3.57 34.75
CA LEU A 29 9.61 3.05 35.56
C LEU A 29 10.29 1.88 34.86
N THR A 30 11.61 1.77 35.04
CA THR A 30 12.36 0.60 34.57
C THR A 30 12.40 -0.45 35.67
N ILE A 31 11.66 -1.53 35.50
CA ILE A 31 11.63 -2.66 36.43
C ILE A 31 12.32 -3.84 35.75
N HIS A 32 13.38 -4.39 36.35
CA HIS A 32 14.15 -5.50 35.77
C HIS A 32 14.67 -5.25 34.33
N GLY A 33 14.98 -3.99 34.00
CA GLY A 33 15.47 -3.60 32.67
C GLY A 33 14.37 -3.35 31.62
N GLU A 34 13.11 -3.51 31.98
CA GLU A 34 11.96 -3.26 31.11
C GLU A 34 11.20 -2.00 31.57
N GLN A 35 10.82 -1.14 30.62
CA GLN A 35 10.04 0.06 30.91
C GLN A 35 8.56 -0.31 31.04
N ARG A 36 7.93 0.06 32.15
CA ARG A 36 6.50 -0.17 32.40
C ARG A 36 5.87 1.06 33.02
N TRP A 37 4.65 1.38 32.58
CA TRP A 37 3.81 2.37 33.24
C TRP A 37 3.28 1.80 34.55
N ILE A 38 3.62 2.44 35.67
CA ILE A 38 3.09 2.07 36.99
C ILE A 38 2.19 3.19 37.46
N GLU A 39 1.02 2.81 37.96
CA GLU A 39 0.12 3.75 38.62
C GLU A 39 0.76 4.32 39.88
N VAL A 40 0.75 5.65 39.98
CA VAL A 40 1.29 6.39 41.12
C VAL A 40 0.18 7.12 41.84
N GLN A 41 0.25 7.08 43.16
CA GLN A 41 -0.62 7.89 44.01
C GLN A 41 0.02 9.25 44.26
N ALA A 42 -0.82 10.28 44.45
CA ALA A 42 -0.39 11.63 44.80
C ALA A 42 0.54 12.27 43.74
N ALA A 43 0.11 12.23 42.47
CA ALA A 43 0.79 12.93 41.40
C ALA A 43 0.98 14.42 41.72
N SER A 44 2.20 14.91 41.58
CA SER A 44 2.58 16.30 41.89
C SER A 44 2.38 17.26 40.72
N ASN A 45 1.95 16.77 39.57
CA ASN A 45 1.67 17.58 38.39
C ASN A 45 0.68 16.87 37.44
N GLU A 46 0.11 17.65 36.54
CA GLU A 46 -0.79 17.17 35.48
C GLU A 46 -0.09 16.27 34.45
N SER A 47 1.22 16.41 34.26
CA SER A 47 1.95 15.60 33.25
C SER A 47 2.02 14.11 33.56
N LEU A 48 1.65 13.71 34.78
CA LEU A 48 1.50 12.31 35.18
C LEU A 48 0.11 11.74 34.85
N CYS A 49 -0.78 12.54 34.26
CA CYS A 49 -2.11 12.11 33.83
C CYS A 49 -2.02 11.38 32.49
N HIS A 50 -2.39 10.11 32.50
CA HIS A 50 -2.36 9.24 31.33
C HIS A 50 -3.60 8.36 31.28
N CYS A 51 -3.85 7.74 30.13
CA CYS A 51 -4.90 6.74 30.02
C CYS A 51 -4.53 5.50 30.83
N ALA A 52 -5.53 4.92 31.50
CA ALA A 52 -5.41 3.69 32.26
C ALA A 52 -5.09 2.49 31.34
N PRO A 53 -4.54 1.39 31.87
CA PRO A 53 -4.33 0.17 31.09
C PRO A 53 -5.61 -0.30 30.39
N GLY A 54 -5.48 -0.75 29.14
CA GLY A 54 -6.62 -1.06 28.26
C GLY A 54 -7.18 0.15 27.49
N TRP A 55 -6.66 1.35 27.73
CA TRP A 55 -7.00 2.58 27.02
C TRP A 55 -5.73 3.23 26.44
N PHE A 56 -5.90 4.00 25.38
CA PHE A 56 -4.82 4.81 24.80
C PHE A 56 -5.31 6.23 24.50
N LEU A 57 -4.40 7.19 24.48
CA LEU A 57 -4.68 8.59 24.25
C LEU A 57 -4.72 8.87 22.75
N ASP A 58 -5.85 9.39 22.28
CA ASP A 58 -6.08 9.74 20.89
C ASP A 58 -6.86 11.06 20.83
N ASP A 59 -6.29 12.07 20.19
CA ASP A 59 -6.83 13.45 20.14
C ASP A 59 -7.20 14.02 21.54
N GLY A 60 -6.38 13.73 22.56
CA GLY A 60 -6.62 14.21 23.92
C GLY A 60 -7.73 13.47 24.68
N VAL A 61 -8.27 12.38 24.13
CA VAL A 61 -9.30 11.55 24.77
C VAL A 61 -8.78 10.12 24.91
N CYS A 62 -9.04 9.51 26.06
CA CYS A 62 -8.73 8.09 26.26
C CYS A 62 -9.76 7.22 25.52
N ARG A 63 -9.30 6.48 24.50
CA ARG A 63 -10.10 5.53 23.73
C ARG A 63 -9.78 4.10 24.15
N LEU A 64 -10.78 3.24 24.05
CA LEU A 64 -10.62 1.82 24.38
C LEU A 64 -9.69 1.16 23.36
N CYS A 65 -8.80 0.29 23.83
CA CYS A 65 -7.94 -0.47 22.95
C CYS A 65 -8.78 -1.38 22.03
N SER A 66 -8.55 -1.28 20.72
CA SER A 66 -9.20 -2.12 19.71
C SER A 66 -8.78 -3.58 19.83
N GLU A 67 -9.63 -4.50 19.35
CA GLU A 67 -9.28 -5.93 19.27
C GLU A 67 -8.02 -6.12 18.41
N GLY A 68 -7.09 -6.95 18.88
CA GLY A 68 -5.81 -7.16 18.20
C GLY A 68 -4.70 -6.20 18.60
N ALA A 69 -4.94 -5.34 19.60
CA ALA A 69 -3.94 -4.49 20.23
C ALA A 69 -3.92 -4.65 21.76
N VAL A 70 -2.79 -4.28 22.35
CA VAL A 70 -2.56 -4.18 23.79
C VAL A 70 -2.13 -2.75 24.08
N CYS A 71 -2.87 -2.10 24.98
CA CYS A 71 -2.60 -0.74 25.38
C CYS A 71 -2.18 -0.77 26.86
N ALA A 72 -0.90 -0.47 27.12
CA ALA A 72 -0.38 -0.40 28.50
C ALA A 72 -0.89 0.85 29.24
N GLY A 73 -1.50 1.80 28.52
CA GLY A 73 -1.89 3.11 28.99
C GLY A 73 -1.14 4.21 28.23
N SER A 74 -1.49 5.47 28.52
CA SER A 74 -0.95 6.65 27.80
C SER A 74 -1.09 6.53 26.27
N ASN A 75 -0.01 6.69 25.51
CA ASN A 75 -0.02 6.76 24.04
C ASN A 75 0.54 5.47 23.41
N ASP A 76 0.80 4.46 24.23
CA ASP A 76 1.48 3.25 23.82
C ASP A 76 0.46 2.19 23.38
N VAL A 77 0.37 2.01 22.06
CA VAL A 77 -0.39 0.93 21.42
C VAL A 77 0.59 -0.08 20.86
N GLU A 78 0.43 -1.34 21.25
CA GLU A 78 1.20 -2.46 20.72
C GLU A 78 0.26 -3.48 20.05
N LEU A 79 0.50 -3.76 18.78
CA LEU A 79 -0.29 -4.67 17.97
C LEU A 79 0.11 -6.11 18.23
N LEU A 80 -0.87 -6.99 18.32
CA LEU A 80 -0.66 -8.43 18.36
C LEU A 80 -0.26 -8.95 16.96
N PRO A 81 0.51 -10.06 16.87
CA PRO A 81 0.81 -10.68 15.59
C PRO A 81 -0.47 -11.01 14.79
N GLY A 82 -0.43 -10.74 13.48
CA GLY A 82 -1.57 -10.86 12.58
C GLY A 82 -2.46 -9.62 12.50
N PHE A 83 -2.13 -8.55 13.22
CA PHE A 83 -2.83 -7.27 13.15
C PHE A 83 -1.89 -6.14 12.69
N TYR A 84 -2.49 -5.13 12.08
CA TYR A 84 -1.81 -3.95 11.54
C TYR A 84 -2.63 -2.70 11.87
N SER A 85 -1.94 -1.61 12.15
CA SER A 85 -2.50 -0.27 12.26
C SER A 85 -1.47 0.71 11.70
N SER A 86 -1.91 1.87 11.22
CA SER A 86 -1.00 2.88 10.68
C SER A 86 -0.35 3.69 11.82
N SER A 87 0.82 4.27 11.58
CA SER A 87 1.44 5.17 12.56
C SER A 87 0.69 6.49 12.74
N GLU A 88 -0.13 6.88 11.77
CA GLU A 88 -0.91 8.12 11.75
C GLU A 88 -2.24 7.97 12.49
N ASP A 89 -2.82 6.77 12.45
CA ASP A 89 -4.04 6.39 13.15
C ASP A 89 -3.82 5.02 13.83
N PRO A 90 -3.19 5.02 15.03
CA PRO A 90 -2.86 3.80 15.78
C PRO A 90 -4.09 3.11 16.39
N GLY A 91 -5.23 3.81 16.46
CA GLY A 91 -6.48 3.28 16.99
C GLY A 91 -7.21 2.37 16.02
N SER A 92 -7.05 2.61 14.72
CA SER A 92 -7.62 1.80 13.65
C SER A 92 -6.80 0.53 13.43
N VAL A 93 -7.24 -0.55 14.08
CA VAL A 93 -6.59 -1.86 14.02
C VAL A 93 -7.30 -2.76 13.01
N PHE A 94 -6.53 -3.32 12.08
CA PHE A 94 -6.99 -4.18 10.99
C PHE A 94 -6.35 -5.56 11.10
N LYS A 95 -7.14 -6.61 10.86
CA LYS A 95 -6.64 -7.97 10.78
C LYS A 95 -5.99 -8.21 9.42
N CYS A 96 -4.79 -8.76 9.42
CA CYS A 96 -4.08 -9.09 8.19
C CYS A 96 -4.61 -10.38 7.59
N HIS A 97 -4.86 -10.35 6.27
CA HIS A 97 -5.41 -11.47 5.52
C HIS A 97 -4.34 -12.22 4.72
N GLY A 98 -4.59 -13.51 4.49
CA GLY A 98 -3.64 -14.41 3.83
C GLY A 98 -2.64 -14.96 4.83
N ASP A 99 -1.38 -14.53 4.73
CA ASP A 99 -0.33 -14.95 5.65
C ASP A 99 -0.27 -13.97 6.83
N ALA A 100 -0.65 -14.44 8.03
CA ALA A 100 -0.66 -13.63 9.24
C ALA A 100 0.72 -13.06 9.59
N SER A 101 1.80 -13.72 9.18
CA SER A 101 3.17 -13.27 9.43
C SER A 101 3.60 -12.08 8.57
N ARG A 102 2.75 -11.60 7.65
CA ARG A 102 2.90 -10.28 7.00
C ARG A 102 2.89 -9.13 8.01
N CYS A 103 2.17 -9.33 9.12
CA CYS A 103 1.99 -8.37 10.18
C CYS A 103 2.56 -8.98 11.46
N PRO A 104 3.85 -8.76 11.75
CA PRO A 104 4.50 -9.38 12.90
C PRO A 104 3.97 -8.87 14.25
N GLY A 105 3.15 -7.81 14.25
CA GLY A 105 2.74 -7.08 15.45
C GLY A 105 3.75 -6.00 15.83
N GLY A 106 3.72 -5.56 17.08
CA GLY A 106 4.58 -4.49 17.60
C GLY A 106 3.96 -3.10 17.41
N ARG A 107 4.78 -2.07 17.17
CA ARG A 107 4.26 -0.70 17.05
C ARG A 107 3.44 -0.51 15.77
N PRO A 108 2.43 0.39 15.76
CA PRO A 108 1.73 0.80 14.55
C PRO A 108 2.71 1.20 13.43
N GLY A 109 2.37 0.84 12.20
CA GLY A 109 3.22 1.01 11.01
C GLY A 109 4.26 -0.11 10.80
N THR A 110 4.24 -1.18 11.60
CA THR A 110 5.21 -2.29 11.46
C THR A 110 4.70 -3.37 10.52
N CYS A 111 5.49 -3.69 9.49
CA CYS A 111 5.22 -4.76 8.52
C CYS A 111 6.41 -5.70 8.36
N ALA A 112 6.18 -6.89 7.81
CA ALA A 112 7.23 -7.83 7.43
C ALA A 112 8.17 -7.27 6.35
N PHE A 113 9.36 -7.88 6.21
CA PHE A 113 10.41 -7.38 5.32
C PHE A 113 9.93 -7.16 3.87
N GLY A 114 10.21 -5.97 3.32
CA GLY A 114 9.88 -5.58 1.95
C GLY A 114 8.41 -5.21 1.73
N ARG A 115 7.56 -5.26 2.76
CA ARG A 115 6.18 -4.79 2.71
C ARG A 115 6.12 -3.28 2.87
N ASP A 116 5.13 -2.68 2.25
CA ASP A 116 4.89 -1.23 2.34
C ASP A 116 4.09 -0.91 3.62
N PRO A 117 4.66 -0.14 4.58
CA PRO A 117 3.98 0.26 5.81
C PRO A 117 2.91 1.32 5.61
N SER A 118 2.78 1.93 4.42
CA SER A 118 1.64 2.79 4.10
C SER A 118 0.44 1.99 3.58
N SER A 119 0.67 0.74 3.17
CA SER A 119 -0.40 -0.12 2.65
C SER A 119 -1.23 -0.72 3.78
N VAL A 120 -2.55 -0.65 3.63
CA VAL A 120 -3.50 -1.26 4.59
C VAL A 120 -3.18 -2.76 4.71
N THR A 121 -3.02 -3.23 5.95
CA THR A 121 -2.73 -4.64 6.30
C THR A 121 -1.42 -5.19 5.72
N CYS A 122 -0.43 -4.34 5.44
CA CYS A 122 0.84 -4.74 4.81
C CYS A 122 0.59 -5.53 3.52
N GLY A 123 -0.44 -5.15 2.74
CA GLY A 123 -0.88 -5.88 1.56
C GLY A 123 0.07 -5.74 0.39
N ALA A 124 0.71 -4.58 0.25
CA ALA A 124 1.59 -4.25 -0.86
C ALA A 124 3.07 -4.55 -0.52
N CYS A 125 3.84 -4.77 -1.59
CA CYS A 125 5.29 -4.79 -1.53
C CYS A 125 5.83 -3.42 -1.92
N LEU A 126 6.99 -3.05 -1.40
CA LEU A 126 7.74 -1.90 -1.90
C LEU A 126 8.09 -2.09 -3.39
N SER A 127 8.28 -0.98 -4.10
CA SER A 127 8.60 -0.98 -5.53
C SER A 127 9.80 -1.87 -5.86
N GLY A 128 9.71 -2.62 -6.97
CA GLY A 128 10.72 -3.59 -7.40
C GLY A 128 10.71 -4.92 -6.65
N LEU A 129 9.80 -5.11 -5.68
CA LEU A 129 9.62 -6.38 -4.97
C LEU A 129 8.27 -7.00 -5.33
N ARG A 130 8.20 -8.33 -5.25
CA ARG A 130 6.99 -9.13 -5.41
C ARG A 130 6.67 -9.93 -4.16
N PRO A 131 5.40 -10.31 -3.93
CA PRO A 131 5.01 -11.13 -2.80
C PRO A 131 5.72 -12.49 -2.81
N SER A 132 6.27 -12.88 -1.65
CA SER A 132 6.86 -14.20 -1.40
C SER A 132 6.48 -14.67 0.02
N GLY A 133 5.24 -15.14 0.16
CA GLY A 133 4.64 -15.48 1.45
C GLY A 133 4.39 -14.25 2.32
N ALA A 134 4.99 -14.23 3.51
CA ALA A 134 4.96 -13.13 4.46
C ALA A 134 5.71 -11.87 3.98
N THR A 135 6.84 -12.09 3.33
CA THR A 135 7.78 -11.05 2.92
C THR A 135 7.64 -10.71 1.43
N CYS A 136 8.41 -9.74 0.98
CA CYS A 136 8.58 -9.46 -0.44
C CYS A 136 10.03 -9.73 -0.88
N SER A 137 10.17 -10.31 -2.07
CA SER A 137 11.46 -10.63 -2.70
C SER A 137 11.63 -9.84 -3.99
N ALA A 138 12.86 -9.62 -4.44
CA ALA A 138 13.11 -8.93 -5.70
C ALA A 138 12.41 -9.62 -6.88
N CYS A 139 11.88 -8.81 -7.82
CA CYS A 139 11.41 -9.31 -9.11
C CYS A 139 12.58 -9.92 -9.88
N SER A 140 12.35 -11.08 -10.50
CA SER A 140 13.33 -11.76 -11.35
C SER A 140 12.95 -11.62 -12.81
N GLY A 141 13.93 -11.63 -13.73
CA GLY A 141 13.66 -11.53 -15.17
C GLY A 141 12.70 -12.60 -15.72
N GLY A 142 12.64 -13.76 -15.05
CA GLY A 142 11.69 -14.83 -15.38
C GLY A 142 10.23 -14.47 -15.12
N ASP A 143 9.96 -13.53 -14.21
CA ASP A 143 8.60 -13.09 -13.88
C ASP A 143 7.93 -12.37 -15.07
N TYR A 144 8.74 -11.80 -15.99
CA TYR A 144 8.26 -11.15 -17.21
C TYR A 144 8.08 -12.13 -18.38
N ALA A 145 8.60 -13.35 -18.29
CA ALA A 145 8.59 -14.31 -19.39
C ALA A 145 7.16 -14.69 -19.82
N ILE A 146 6.22 -14.74 -18.87
CA ILE A 146 4.80 -15.01 -19.15
C ILE A 146 4.19 -13.89 -19.99
N PHE A 147 4.45 -12.63 -19.64
CA PHE A 147 3.94 -11.49 -20.41
C PHE A 147 4.52 -11.46 -21.82
N VAL A 148 5.82 -11.73 -21.96
CA VAL A 148 6.48 -11.83 -23.26
C VAL A 148 5.88 -12.97 -24.09
N LEU A 149 5.69 -14.15 -23.50
CA LEU A 149 5.08 -15.32 -24.16
C LEU A 149 3.65 -15.03 -24.62
N VAL A 150 2.81 -14.43 -23.75
CA VAL A 150 1.44 -14.04 -24.09
C VAL A 150 1.45 -13.02 -25.22
N GLY A 151 2.35 -12.03 -25.17
CA GLY A 151 2.54 -11.06 -26.26
C GLY A 151 2.86 -11.74 -27.59
N PHE A 152 3.80 -12.70 -27.61
CA PHE A 152 4.13 -13.48 -28.80
C PHE A 152 2.96 -14.33 -29.30
N LEU A 153 2.17 -14.94 -28.41
CA LEU A 153 1.01 -15.74 -28.80
C LEU A 153 -0.10 -14.89 -29.42
N VAL A 154 -0.37 -13.70 -28.87
CA VAL A 154 -1.37 -12.77 -29.40
C VAL A 154 -0.92 -12.22 -30.77
N LEU A 155 0.32 -11.74 -30.88
CA LEU A 155 0.86 -11.20 -32.13
C LEU A 155 1.02 -12.31 -33.20
N GLY A 156 1.50 -13.48 -32.80
CA GLY A 156 1.63 -14.63 -33.70
C GLY A 156 0.28 -15.16 -34.16
N GLY A 157 -0.70 -15.28 -33.25
CA GLY A 157 -2.05 -15.73 -33.56
C GLY A 157 -2.79 -14.79 -34.50
N THR A 158 -2.74 -13.48 -34.24
CA THR A 158 -3.31 -12.46 -35.15
C THR A 158 -2.61 -12.48 -36.50
N GLY A 159 -1.27 -12.56 -36.54
CA GLY A 159 -0.51 -12.71 -37.78
C GLY A 159 -0.92 -13.94 -38.59
N MET A 160 -1.03 -15.11 -37.96
CA MET A 160 -1.48 -16.34 -38.62
C MET A 160 -2.92 -16.23 -39.15
N TYR A 161 -3.82 -15.60 -38.39
CA TYR A 161 -5.19 -15.35 -38.80
C TYR A 161 -5.26 -14.42 -40.03
N HIS A 162 -4.50 -13.33 -40.04
CA HIS A 162 -4.43 -12.46 -41.22
C HIS A 162 -3.88 -13.20 -42.45
N MET A 163 -2.83 -14.02 -42.26
CA MET A 163 -2.27 -14.83 -43.34
C MET A 163 -3.24 -15.88 -43.89
N SER A 164 -4.05 -16.50 -43.03
CA SER A 164 -5.06 -17.48 -43.48
C SER A 164 -6.19 -16.80 -44.26
N VAL A 165 -6.67 -15.64 -43.80
CA VAL A 165 -7.68 -14.83 -44.51
C VAL A 165 -7.15 -14.37 -45.87
N LEU A 166 -5.90 -13.90 -45.95
CA LEU A 166 -5.27 -13.49 -47.21
C LEU A 166 -5.13 -14.65 -48.20
N LYS A 167 -4.74 -15.85 -47.72
CA LYS A 167 -4.65 -17.05 -48.55
C LYS A 167 -6.02 -17.53 -49.04
N GLN A 168 -7.05 -17.46 -48.20
CA GLN A 168 -8.40 -17.91 -48.56
C GLN A 168 -9.06 -16.95 -49.56
N ASN A 169 -8.78 -15.65 -49.44
CA ASN A 169 -9.32 -14.63 -50.33
C ASN A 169 -8.51 -14.43 -51.61
N GLN A 170 -7.35 -15.06 -51.81
CA GLN A 170 -6.56 -14.94 -53.06
C GLN A 170 -7.36 -15.26 -54.34
N SER A 171 -8.41 -16.09 -54.25
CA SER A 171 -9.31 -16.36 -55.40
C SER A 171 -10.28 -15.22 -55.73
N ILE A 172 -10.57 -14.32 -54.78
CA ILE A 172 -11.50 -13.17 -54.91
C ILE A 172 -10.73 -11.84 -55.02
N VAL A 173 -9.50 -11.78 -54.49
CA VAL A 173 -8.67 -10.58 -54.25
C VAL A 173 -8.05 -9.95 -55.49
N ASN A 174 -7.96 -10.66 -56.62
CA ASN A 174 -7.22 -10.20 -57.81
C ASN A 174 -7.81 -8.97 -58.55
N LYS A 175 -8.94 -8.39 -58.12
CA LYS A 175 -9.50 -7.19 -58.78
C LYS A 175 -9.79 -5.96 -57.90
N GLN A 176 -9.73 -6.03 -56.56
CA GLN A 176 -10.14 -4.87 -55.72
C GLN A 176 -9.54 -4.79 -54.29
N SER A 177 -8.71 -5.75 -53.88
CA SER A 177 -8.40 -5.97 -52.46
C SER A 177 -7.22 -5.22 -51.86
N GLY A 178 -6.27 -4.74 -52.67
CA GLY A 178 -5.03 -4.12 -52.17
C GLY A 178 -5.30 -2.86 -51.32
N LEU A 179 -6.22 -2.01 -51.78
CA LEU A 179 -6.62 -0.79 -51.08
C LEU A 179 -7.43 -1.07 -49.81
N LEU A 180 -8.32 -2.06 -49.83
CA LEU A 180 -9.11 -2.46 -48.66
C LEU A 180 -8.22 -3.03 -47.56
N ASN A 181 -7.27 -3.89 -47.90
CA ASN A 181 -6.30 -4.44 -46.95
C ASN A 181 -5.38 -3.35 -46.41
N ALA A 182 -4.85 -2.46 -47.27
CA ALA A 182 -4.03 -1.33 -46.82
C ALA A 182 -4.80 -0.42 -45.85
N ASN A 183 -6.07 -0.14 -46.12
CA ASN A 183 -6.90 0.67 -45.23
C ASN A 183 -7.17 -0.04 -43.89
N LEU A 184 -7.40 -1.36 -43.91
CA LEU A 184 -7.57 -2.17 -42.69
C LEU A 184 -6.30 -2.20 -41.83
N TYR A 185 -5.12 -2.34 -42.44
CA TYR A 185 -3.85 -2.28 -41.70
C TYR A 185 -3.59 -0.88 -41.13
N LEU A 186 -3.91 0.16 -41.89
CA LEU A 186 -3.75 1.54 -41.45
C LEU A 186 -4.68 1.85 -40.28
N THR A 187 -5.96 1.46 -40.34
CA THR A 187 -6.90 1.67 -39.22
C THR A 187 -6.52 0.86 -37.99
N GLN A 188 -6.07 -0.38 -38.16
CA GLN A 188 -5.58 -1.20 -37.04
C GLN A 188 -4.35 -0.56 -36.37
N LEU A 189 -3.41 -0.02 -37.17
CA LEU A 189 -2.24 0.66 -36.65
C LEU A 189 -2.63 1.94 -35.87
N VAL A 190 -3.57 2.72 -36.41
CA VAL A 190 -4.10 3.92 -35.72
C VAL A 190 -4.77 3.54 -34.39
N VAL A 191 -5.59 2.49 -34.36
CA VAL A 191 -6.25 2.03 -33.12
C VAL A 191 -5.22 1.55 -32.09
N CYS A 192 -4.20 0.80 -32.51
CA CYS A 192 -3.11 0.38 -31.63
C CYS A 192 -2.36 1.58 -31.04
N LEU A 193 -2.06 2.60 -31.85
CA LEU A 193 -1.41 3.83 -31.38
C LEU A 193 -2.30 4.62 -30.40
N GLN A 194 -3.60 4.72 -30.69
CA GLN A 194 -4.56 5.38 -29.80
C GLN A 194 -4.65 4.69 -28.44
N LEU A 195 -4.66 3.35 -28.41
CA LEU A 195 -4.64 2.57 -27.16
C LEU A 195 -3.37 2.85 -26.34
N VAL A 196 -2.19 2.93 -26.97
CA VAL A 196 -0.94 3.24 -26.28
C VAL A 196 -0.95 4.65 -25.69
N ILE A 197 -1.46 5.64 -26.43
CA ILE A 197 -1.59 7.02 -25.94
C ILE A 197 -2.53 7.09 -24.73
N VAL A 198 -3.65 6.37 -24.77
CA VAL A 198 -4.58 6.31 -23.64
C VAL A 198 -3.90 5.66 -22.43
N ILE A 199 -3.16 4.57 -22.61
CA ILE A 199 -2.42 3.89 -21.53
C ILE A 199 -1.36 4.80 -20.92
N GLN A 200 -0.65 5.61 -21.72
CA GLN A 200 0.32 6.59 -21.23
C GLN A 200 -0.30 7.72 -20.40
N LYS A 201 -1.59 8.03 -20.63
CA LYS A 201 -2.32 9.04 -19.84
C LYS A 201 -2.89 8.50 -18.54
N ILE A 202 -2.84 7.19 -18.32
CA ILE A 202 -3.19 6.61 -17.02
C ILE A 202 -1.99 6.83 -16.11
N ASP A 203 -2.23 7.50 -14.98
CA ASP A 203 -1.24 7.89 -13.97
C ASP A 203 -0.76 6.67 -13.16
N ILE A 204 -0.22 5.68 -13.86
CA ILE A 204 0.41 4.47 -13.31
C ILE A 204 1.91 4.63 -13.55
N THR A 205 2.70 4.57 -12.50
CA THR A 205 4.16 4.47 -12.59
C THR A 205 4.51 3.09 -13.12
N TRP A 206 4.66 2.97 -14.43
CA TRP A 206 5.13 1.76 -15.07
C TRP A 206 6.62 1.59 -14.81
N ASP A 207 7.03 0.42 -14.33
CA ASP A 207 8.45 0.03 -14.25
C ASP A 207 8.90 -0.70 -15.52
N GLU A 208 10.22 -0.86 -15.69
CA GLU A 208 10.84 -1.72 -16.70
C GLU A 208 10.21 -3.13 -16.67
N PRO A 209 9.88 -3.75 -17.83
CA PRO A 209 10.20 -3.39 -19.21
C PRO A 209 9.10 -2.59 -19.95
N PHE A 210 7.98 -2.28 -19.28
CA PHE A 210 6.84 -1.63 -19.93
C PHE A 210 7.19 -0.22 -20.39
N VAL A 211 8.04 0.49 -19.65
CA VAL A 211 8.60 1.79 -20.06
C VAL A 211 9.33 1.67 -21.39
N MET A 212 10.21 0.68 -21.53
CA MET A 212 10.98 0.47 -22.76
C MET A 212 10.07 0.11 -23.95
N LEU A 213 9.05 -0.72 -23.73
CA LEU A 213 8.05 -1.04 -24.76
C LEU A 213 7.24 0.20 -25.16
N MET A 214 6.78 0.99 -24.18
CA MET A 214 6.02 2.21 -24.44
C MET A 214 6.87 3.29 -25.13
N GLN A 215 8.16 3.39 -24.82
CA GLN A 215 9.10 4.28 -25.53
C GLN A 215 9.35 3.81 -26.96
N ALA A 216 9.49 2.50 -27.19
CA ALA A 216 9.63 1.96 -28.55
C ALA A 216 8.36 2.21 -29.39
N LEU A 217 7.18 2.09 -28.79
CA LEU A 217 5.90 2.35 -29.44
C LEU A 217 5.58 3.85 -29.57
N SER A 218 6.07 4.70 -28.68
CA SER A 218 5.87 6.16 -28.78
C SER A 218 6.61 6.76 -29.97
N PHE A 219 7.75 6.19 -30.37
CA PHE A 219 8.42 6.55 -31.63
C PHE A 219 7.54 6.27 -32.87
N LEU A 220 6.63 5.30 -32.78
CA LEU A 220 5.66 5.02 -33.83
C LEU A 220 4.40 5.89 -33.71
N SER A 221 4.28 6.71 -32.65
CA SER A 221 3.13 7.58 -32.47
C SER A 221 3.15 8.76 -33.44
N LEU A 222 1.94 9.08 -33.92
CA LEU A 222 1.68 10.11 -34.93
C LEU A 222 2.24 11.50 -34.55
N ASP A 223 2.39 11.82 -33.27
CA ASP A 223 2.95 13.10 -32.82
C ASP A 223 4.43 13.27 -33.20
N SER A 224 5.24 12.22 -33.08
CA SER A 224 6.65 12.25 -33.49
C SER A 224 6.80 12.35 -35.01
N VAL A 225 5.89 11.73 -35.76
CA VAL A 225 5.83 11.82 -37.22
C VAL A 225 5.42 13.23 -37.65
N PHE A 226 4.40 13.83 -37.03
CA PHE A 226 3.98 15.20 -37.33
C PHE A 226 5.04 16.24 -36.97
N GLN A 227 5.80 16.06 -35.89
CA GLN A 227 6.93 16.94 -35.55
C GLN A 227 8.12 16.80 -36.50
N SER A 228 8.28 15.66 -37.18
CA SER A 228 9.37 15.47 -38.15
C SER A 228 9.09 16.01 -39.56
N VAL A 229 7.83 16.36 -39.84
CA VAL A 229 7.34 16.80 -41.17
C VAL A 229 7.11 18.32 -41.23
N ASN A 230 7.14 19.01 -40.09
CA ASN A 230 7.16 20.48 -39.97
C ASN A 230 8.55 20.98 -39.59
#